data_AF-A0A533XFK6-F1
#
_entry.id   AF-A0A533XFK6-F1
#
_cell.length_a   1.000
_cell.length_b   1.000
_cell.length_c   1.000
_cell.angle_alpha   90.00
_cell.angle_beta   90.00
_cell.angle_gamma   90.00
#
_symmetry.space_group_name_H-M   'P 1'
#
loop_
_entity.id
_entity.type
_entity.pdbx_description
1 polymer ?
#
loop_
_entity_poly.entity_id
_entity_poly.type
_entity_poly.pdbx_seq_one_letter_code
_entity_poly.pdbx_strand_id
1 'polypeptide(L)'
;MSEEPPVEPDLSDPWRHNVWLYGLRLPFSFVLLGWITFAQALAPSFSLEIYLYTLLASFFGLVIGAHYIDVATSEKKFSPYFKVPGRRMLHTGAAFVVLGAMVGVYISLRWNALFLIFVGIETFAAIAYPREKPRFAHSYTAFAVTWGAIPFLASYFIQAGTLSLVFLATSIFVGLSTLMMHHLAIMTRESSDWQNAMYLLTLYRYAVYLIGLLSLVGRLAVL
;
A
#
# COMPACT_ATOMS: atom_id res chain seq x y z
N MET A 1 -15.85 21.36 -11.01
CA MET A 1 -14.78 20.35 -11.23
C MET A 1 -13.88 20.89 -12.32
N SER A 2 -12.56 20.68 -12.25
CA SER A 2 -11.63 21.15 -13.29
C SER A 2 -12.01 20.59 -14.67
N GLU A 3 -11.76 21.36 -15.73
CA GLU A 3 -11.93 20.87 -17.11
C GLU A 3 -10.86 19.86 -17.51
N GLU A 4 -9.71 19.88 -16.82
CA GLU A 4 -8.59 18.98 -17.06
C GLU A 4 -8.54 17.83 -16.04
N PRO A 5 -8.11 16.62 -16.47
CA PRO A 5 -7.93 15.49 -15.60
C PRO A 5 -6.83 15.75 -14.55
N PRO A 6 -7.02 15.31 -13.30
CA PRO A 6 -6.00 15.44 -12.27
C PRO A 6 -4.84 14.49 -12.56
N VAL A 7 -3.63 14.96 -12.30
CA VAL A 7 -2.42 14.21 -12.68
C VAL A 7 -2.16 13.04 -11.75
N GLU A 8 -2.59 13.17 -10.50
CA GLU A 8 -2.78 12.08 -9.56
C GLU A 8 -4.06 12.35 -8.76
N PRO A 9 -4.88 11.34 -8.47
CA PRO A 9 -6.07 11.46 -7.63
C PRO A 9 -5.77 11.94 -6.19
N ASP A 10 -4.50 11.94 -5.78
CA ASP A 10 -4.04 12.34 -4.45
C ASP A 10 -3.39 13.74 -4.41
N LEU A 11 -3.24 14.42 -5.56
CA LEU A 11 -2.71 15.79 -5.64
C LEU A 11 -3.76 16.81 -5.19
N SER A 12 -3.98 16.92 -3.87
CA SER A 12 -4.76 17.99 -3.25
C SER A 12 -3.85 19.01 -2.53
N ASP A 13 -4.31 20.25 -2.34
CA ASP A 13 -3.68 21.18 -1.40
C ASP A 13 -3.84 20.68 0.04
N PRO A 14 -2.80 20.71 0.90
CA PRO A 14 -1.49 21.37 0.78
C PRO A 14 -0.37 20.50 0.17
N TRP A 15 -0.66 19.27 -0.24
CA TRP A 15 0.32 18.26 -0.64
C TRP A 15 0.96 18.55 -1.99
N ARG A 16 0.24 19.23 -2.89
CA ARG A 16 0.67 19.46 -4.29
C ARG A 16 2.03 20.11 -4.45
N HIS A 17 2.51 20.90 -3.48
CA HIS A 17 3.76 21.65 -3.58
C HIS A 17 4.91 21.08 -2.73
N ASN A 18 4.65 20.09 -1.88
CA ASN A 18 5.67 19.58 -0.95
C ASN A 18 5.95 18.11 -1.25
N VAL A 19 7.02 17.85 -2.00
CA VAL A 19 7.44 16.50 -2.40
C VAL A 19 7.60 15.52 -1.23
N TRP A 20 8.11 15.99 -0.10
CA TRP A 20 8.35 15.16 1.09
C TRP A 20 7.02 14.78 1.76
N LEU A 21 6.08 15.71 1.85
CA LEU A 21 4.74 15.41 2.36
C LEU A 21 3.92 14.61 1.35
N TYR A 22 4.03 14.94 0.07
CA TYR A 22 3.32 14.27 -1.02
C TYR A 22 3.71 12.81 -1.17
N GLY A 23 5.00 12.48 -0.93
CA GLY A 23 5.48 11.11 -0.92
C GLY A 23 4.76 10.19 0.08
N LEU A 24 3.91 10.71 0.98
CA LEU A 24 3.06 9.87 1.84
C LEU A 24 1.84 9.31 1.10
N ARG A 25 1.39 9.98 0.02
CA ARG A 25 0.20 9.63 -0.79
C ARG A 25 -0.96 9.10 0.06
N LEU A 26 -1.30 9.85 1.12
CA LEU A 26 -2.11 9.35 2.24
C LEU A 26 -3.43 8.69 1.82
N PRO A 27 -4.25 9.26 0.91
CA PRO A 27 -5.48 8.59 0.50
C PRO A 27 -5.20 7.21 -0.12
N PHE A 28 -4.24 7.11 -1.04
CA PHE A 28 -3.87 5.83 -1.63
C PHE A 28 -3.30 4.85 -0.60
N SER A 29 -2.40 5.33 0.27
CA SER A 29 -1.79 4.54 1.36
C SER A 29 -2.81 3.96 2.33
N PHE A 30 -3.88 4.69 2.63
CA PHE A 30 -4.92 4.23 3.55
C PHE A 30 -5.73 3.05 3.01
N VAL A 31 -5.75 2.81 1.70
CA VAL A 31 -6.35 1.60 1.14
C VAL A 31 -5.55 0.37 1.56
N LEU A 32 -4.23 0.42 1.41
CA LEU A 32 -3.35 -0.66 1.86
C LEU A 32 -3.51 -0.91 3.36
N LEU A 33 -3.46 0.15 4.18
CA LEU A 33 -3.64 0.02 5.62
C LEU A 33 -5.04 -0.50 5.99
N GLY A 34 -6.08 -0.10 5.26
CA GLY A 34 -7.44 -0.61 5.44
C GLY A 34 -7.53 -2.11 5.19
N TRP A 35 -6.93 -2.61 4.10
CA TRP A 35 -6.87 -4.05 3.82
C TRP A 35 -6.03 -4.84 4.83
N ILE A 36 -4.87 -4.31 5.24
CA ILE A 36 -4.02 -4.91 6.29
C ILE A 36 -4.78 -5.00 7.62
N THR A 37 -5.52 -3.94 7.97
CA THR A 37 -6.34 -3.89 9.18
C THR A 37 -7.47 -4.89 9.12
N PHE A 38 -8.16 -4.97 7.98
CA PHE A 38 -9.23 -5.94 7.77
C PHE A 38 -8.73 -7.38 7.90
N ALA A 39 -7.60 -7.71 7.25
CA ALA A 39 -7.00 -9.04 7.33
C ALA A 39 -6.72 -9.48 8.77
N GLN A 40 -6.12 -8.58 9.57
CA GLN A 40 -5.80 -8.87 10.97
C GLN A 40 -7.03 -8.98 11.85
N ALA A 41 -8.04 -8.13 11.64
CA ALA A 41 -9.29 -8.18 12.39
C ALA A 41 -10.07 -9.49 12.16
N LEU A 42 -9.96 -10.08 10.97
CA LEU A 42 -10.57 -11.37 10.67
C LEU A 42 -9.78 -12.58 11.22
N ALA A 43 -8.58 -12.39 11.76
CA ALA A 43 -7.80 -13.46 12.34
C ALA A 43 -8.50 -14.05 13.58
N PRO A 44 -8.40 -15.39 13.80
CA PRO A 44 -9.10 -16.06 14.90
C PRO A 44 -8.67 -15.51 16.27
N SER A 45 -7.42 -15.08 16.39
CA SER A 45 -6.91 -14.30 17.52
C SER A 45 -6.43 -12.94 17.04
N PHE A 46 -6.47 -11.93 17.91
CA PHE A 46 -5.99 -10.59 17.58
C PHE A 46 -5.10 -10.06 18.70
N SER A 47 -3.83 -9.87 18.38
CA SER A 47 -2.88 -9.15 19.22
C SER A 47 -2.75 -7.72 18.72
N LEU A 48 -3.06 -6.77 19.60
CA LEU A 48 -2.84 -5.35 19.33
C LEU A 48 -1.35 -5.05 19.07
N GLU A 49 -0.45 -5.75 19.75
CA GLU A 49 1.00 -5.61 19.57
C GLU A 49 1.41 -5.98 18.15
N ILE A 50 1.00 -7.16 17.67
CA ILE A 50 1.29 -7.62 16.28
C ILE A 50 0.71 -6.63 15.27
N TYR A 51 -0.51 -6.14 15.52
CA TYR A 51 -1.16 -5.16 14.67
C TYR A 51 -0.36 -3.87 14.54
N LEU A 52 0.05 -3.28 15.67
CA LEU A 52 0.82 -2.04 15.67
C LEU A 52 2.18 -2.20 14.99
N TYR A 53 2.88 -3.32 15.22
CA TYR A 53 4.15 -3.57 14.51
C TYR A 53 3.95 -3.80 13.01
N THR A 54 2.89 -4.50 12.60
CA THR A 54 2.58 -4.71 11.17
C THR A 54 2.25 -3.38 10.48
N LEU A 55 1.49 -2.50 11.14
CA LEU A 55 1.26 -1.14 10.66
C LEU A 55 2.56 -0.34 10.57
N LEU A 56 3.42 -0.43 11.59
CA LEU A 56 4.70 0.28 11.60
C LEU A 56 5.63 -0.18 10.47
N ALA A 57 5.73 -1.50 10.24
CA ALA A 57 6.49 -2.07 9.13
C ALA A 57 5.96 -1.57 7.78
N SER A 58 4.63 -1.61 7.60
CA SER A 58 3.96 -1.16 6.37
C SER A 58 4.10 0.34 6.15
N PHE A 59 4.00 1.13 7.23
CA PHE A 59 4.15 2.58 7.18
C PHE A 59 5.56 2.99 6.72
N PHE A 60 6.60 2.39 7.30
CA PHE A 60 7.95 2.69 6.87
C PHE A 60 8.25 2.12 5.48
N GLY A 61 7.97 0.84 5.24
CA GLY A 61 8.36 0.18 3.99
C GLY A 61 7.54 0.61 2.78
N LEU A 62 6.22 0.55 2.90
CA LEU A 62 5.30 0.65 1.77
C LEU A 62 4.68 2.06 1.63
N VAL A 63 4.41 2.75 2.75
CA VAL A 63 3.82 4.09 2.69
C VAL A 63 4.88 5.17 2.46
N ILE A 64 5.97 5.16 3.23
CA ILE A 64 7.05 6.14 3.07
C ILE A 64 8.06 5.65 2.03
N GLY A 65 8.67 4.50 2.29
CA GLY A 65 9.82 4.00 1.53
C GLY A 65 9.53 3.88 0.05
N ALA A 66 8.56 3.04 -0.31
CA ALA A 66 8.21 2.75 -1.69
C ALA A 66 7.70 3.98 -2.46
N HIS A 67 6.88 4.83 -1.86
CA HIS A 67 6.44 6.06 -2.53
C HIS A 67 7.54 7.09 -2.72
N TYR A 68 8.50 7.17 -1.79
CA TYR A 68 9.65 8.03 -1.97
C TYR A 68 10.55 7.53 -3.11
N ILE A 69 10.70 6.21 -3.23
CA ILE A 69 11.39 5.60 -4.37
C ILE A 69 10.62 5.92 -5.66
N ASP A 70 9.29 5.73 -5.70
CA ASP A 70 8.41 6.05 -6.85
C ASP A 70 8.66 7.47 -7.35
N VAL A 71 8.51 8.45 -6.46
CA VAL A 71 8.69 9.86 -6.82
C VAL A 71 10.13 10.16 -7.26
N ALA A 72 11.12 9.54 -6.63
CA ALA A 72 12.53 9.74 -7.00
C ALA A 72 12.90 9.12 -8.35
N THR A 73 12.25 8.03 -8.76
CA THR A 73 12.56 7.34 -10.03
C THR A 73 11.65 7.72 -11.18
N SER A 74 10.50 8.33 -10.91
CA SER A 74 9.53 8.77 -11.92
C SER A 74 9.55 10.29 -12.09
N GLU A 75 10.75 10.89 -12.17
CA GLU A 75 10.95 12.34 -12.22
C GLU A 75 10.08 13.03 -13.28
N LYS A 76 10.01 12.46 -14.49
CA LYS A 76 9.21 13.03 -15.61
C LYS A 76 7.72 13.15 -15.29
N LYS A 77 7.21 12.24 -14.46
CA LYS A 77 5.80 12.20 -14.05
C LYS A 77 5.49 13.31 -13.04
N PHE A 78 6.44 13.62 -12.17
CA PHE A 78 6.21 14.49 -11.01
C PHE A 78 6.81 15.90 -11.14
N SER A 79 7.80 16.11 -12.01
CA SER A 79 8.48 17.39 -12.20
C SER A 79 7.61 18.58 -12.62
N PRO A 80 6.42 18.41 -13.26
CA PRO A 80 5.52 19.54 -13.50
C PRO A 80 4.86 20.12 -12.24
N TYR A 81 4.82 19.37 -11.12
CA TYR A 81 4.09 19.78 -9.90
C TYR A 81 5.01 20.27 -8.79
N PHE A 82 6.16 19.62 -8.64
CA PHE A 82 7.14 19.95 -7.62
C PHE A 82 8.54 19.55 -8.05
N LYS A 83 9.54 20.19 -7.42
CA LYS A 83 10.94 19.85 -7.64
C LYS A 83 11.28 18.51 -6.99
N VAL A 84 11.54 17.50 -7.80
CA VAL A 84 11.93 16.16 -7.34
C VAL A 84 13.37 16.19 -6.79
N PRO A 85 13.63 15.81 -5.53
CA PRO A 85 14.98 15.86 -4.91
C PRO A 85 15.98 14.82 -5.44
N GLY A 86 15.62 14.06 -6.48
CA GLY A 86 16.43 13.01 -7.10
C GLY A 86 16.99 12.02 -6.08
N ARG A 87 18.34 11.88 -6.05
CA ARG A 87 19.06 10.89 -5.23
C ARG A 87 18.77 10.96 -3.74
N ARG A 88 18.52 12.16 -3.19
CA ARG A 88 18.24 12.30 -1.75
C ARG A 88 16.95 11.57 -1.37
N MET A 89 15.90 11.76 -2.16
CA MET A 89 14.60 11.11 -1.93
C MET A 89 14.70 9.59 -2.13
N LEU A 90 15.48 9.14 -3.11
CA LEU A 90 15.75 7.71 -3.31
C LEU A 90 16.45 7.08 -2.09
N HIS A 91 17.49 7.72 -1.55
CA HIS A 91 18.19 7.21 -0.36
C HIS A 91 17.30 7.23 0.88
N THR A 92 16.49 8.27 1.07
CA THR A 92 15.50 8.33 2.14
C THR A 92 14.49 7.19 2.00
N GLY A 93 13.94 6.99 0.81
CA GLY A 93 13.01 5.89 0.54
C GLY A 93 13.63 4.52 0.84
N ALA A 94 14.86 4.27 0.37
CA ALA A 94 15.58 3.04 0.65
C ALA A 94 15.84 2.83 2.16
N ALA A 95 16.20 3.88 2.90
CA ALA A 95 16.38 3.79 4.35
C ALA A 95 15.08 3.42 5.08
N PHE A 96 13.95 3.98 4.65
CA PHE A 96 12.63 3.63 5.20
C PHE A 96 12.17 2.22 4.82
N VAL A 97 12.51 1.73 3.62
CA VAL A 97 12.33 0.31 3.26
C VAL A 97 13.11 -0.60 4.20
N VAL A 98 14.39 -0.29 4.45
CA VAL A 98 15.22 -1.05 5.39
C VAL A 98 14.62 -1.02 6.79
N LEU A 99 14.14 0.13 7.26
CA LEU A 99 13.48 0.25 8.56
C LEU A 99 12.22 -0.61 8.65
N GLY A 100 11.36 -0.59 7.62
CA GLY A 100 10.19 -1.46 7.53
C GLY A 100 10.56 -2.95 7.54
N ALA A 101 11.59 -3.33 6.79
CA ALA A 101 12.10 -4.70 6.76
C ALA A 101 12.66 -5.14 8.11
N MET A 102 13.38 -4.27 8.84
CA MET A 102 13.87 -4.55 10.19
C MET A 102 12.73 -4.82 11.17
N VAL A 103 11.65 -4.03 11.10
CA VAL A 103 10.43 -4.30 11.90
C VAL A 103 9.82 -5.64 11.50
N GLY A 104 9.74 -5.94 10.20
CA GLY A 104 9.28 -7.25 9.70
C GLY A 104 10.09 -8.44 10.20
N VAL A 105 11.43 -8.32 10.20
CA VAL A 105 12.34 -9.33 10.76
C VAL A 105 12.11 -9.49 12.26
N TYR A 106 11.99 -8.38 13.01
CA TYR A 106 11.66 -8.43 14.43
C TYR A 106 10.35 -9.19 14.69
N ILE A 107 9.29 -8.88 13.94
CA ILE A 107 8.00 -9.58 14.03
C ILE A 107 8.18 -11.07 13.77
N SER A 108 8.94 -11.43 12.73
CA SER A 108 9.14 -12.82 12.34
C SER A 108 9.89 -13.61 13.42
N LEU A 109 10.95 -13.05 13.98
CA LEU A 109 11.74 -13.69 15.02
C LEU A 109 10.96 -13.86 16.33
N ARG A 110 10.02 -12.96 16.61
CA ARG A 110 9.24 -12.97 17.85
C ARG A 110 8.00 -13.87 17.81
N TRP A 111 7.29 -13.91 16.68
CA TRP A 111 6.00 -14.62 16.59
C TRP A 111 5.99 -15.77 15.60
N ASN A 112 6.57 -15.63 14.41
CA ASN A 112 6.56 -16.70 13.42
C ASN A 112 7.67 -16.51 12.37
N ALA A 113 8.70 -17.35 12.39
CA ALA A 113 9.85 -17.24 11.50
C ALA A 113 9.49 -17.37 10.00
N LEU A 114 8.40 -18.09 9.67
CA LEU A 114 7.93 -18.18 8.29
C LEU A 114 7.43 -16.83 7.74
N PHE A 115 7.13 -15.86 8.62
CA PHE A 115 6.77 -14.51 8.20
C PHE A 115 7.89 -13.81 7.43
N LEU A 116 9.15 -14.26 7.56
CA LEU A 116 10.29 -13.76 6.77
C LEU A 116 10.08 -13.90 5.26
N ILE A 117 9.30 -14.88 4.80
CA ILE A 117 8.96 -15.04 3.38
C ILE A 117 8.21 -13.79 2.89
N PHE A 118 7.19 -13.34 3.64
CA PHE A 118 6.43 -12.14 3.32
C PHE A 118 7.30 -10.89 3.42
N VAL A 119 8.14 -10.79 4.45
CA VAL A 119 9.09 -9.68 4.60
C VAL A 119 10.02 -9.57 3.40
N GLY A 120 10.58 -10.70 2.93
CA GLY A 120 11.46 -10.72 1.77
C GLY A 120 10.75 -10.28 0.49
N ILE A 121 9.54 -10.79 0.24
CA ILE A 121 8.75 -10.44 -0.95
C ILE A 121 8.37 -8.95 -0.93
N GLU A 122 7.84 -8.46 0.18
CA GLU A 122 7.38 -7.07 0.31
C GLU A 122 8.54 -6.08 0.31
N THR A 123 9.68 -6.42 0.91
CA THR A 123 10.90 -5.60 0.83
C THR A 123 11.40 -5.48 -0.60
N PHE A 124 11.39 -6.60 -1.35
CA PHE A 124 11.72 -6.57 -2.78
C PHE A 124 10.71 -5.73 -3.56
N ALA A 125 9.42 -5.93 -3.34
CA ALA A 125 8.36 -5.21 -4.03
C ALA A 125 8.42 -3.70 -3.78
N ALA A 126 8.66 -3.28 -2.53
CA ALA A 126 8.80 -1.88 -2.12
C ALA A 126 9.92 -1.15 -2.88
N ILE A 127 10.92 -1.86 -3.41
CA ILE A 127 12.02 -1.30 -4.20
C ILE A 127 11.79 -1.50 -5.68
N ALA A 128 11.41 -2.71 -6.10
CA ALA A 128 11.36 -3.11 -7.50
C ALA A 128 10.17 -2.52 -8.23
N TYR A 129 8.99 -2.51 -7.61
CA TYR A 129 7.76 -2.00 -8.24
C TYR A 129 7.85 -0.49 -8.55
N PRO A 130 8.26 0.39 -7.61
CA PRO A 130 8.29 1.83 -7.87
C PRO A 130 9.31 2.28 -8.92
N ARG A 131 10.35 1.49 -9.19
CA ARG A 131 11.42 1.87 -10.13
C ARG A 131 11.03 1.75 -11.60
N GLU A 132 9.85 1.21 -11.91
CA GLU A 132 9.30 0.99 -13.25
C GLU A 132 10.14 0.10 -14.20
N LYS A 133 11.34 -0.32 -13.76
CA LYS A 133 12.32 -1.12 -14.51
C LYS A 133 12.87 -2.24 -13.61
N PRO A 134 12.90 -3.49 -14.10
CA PRO A 134 12.39 -3.96 -15.39
C PRO A 134 10.85 -3.95 -15.46
N ARG A 135 10.27 -3.79 -16.67
CA ARG A 135 8.82 -3.64 -16.86
C ARG A 135 7.98 -4.78 -16.27
N PHE A 136 8.51 -6.01 -16.20
CA PHE A 136 7.75 -7.11 -15.60
C PHE A 136 7.45 -6.87 -14.12
N ALA A 137 8.33 -6.15 -13.40
CA ALA A 137 8.15 -5.80 -11.99
C ALA A 137 7.16 -4.64 -11.79
N HIS A 138 6.84 -3.89 -12.86
CA HIS A 138 5.89 -2.79 -12.86
C HIS A 138 4.74 -3.08 -13.83
N SER A 139 3.91 -4.05 -13.44
CA SER A 139 2.75 -4.51 -14.20
C SER A 139 1.50 -4.55 -13.31
N TYR A 140 0.31 -4.54 -13.91
CA TYR A 140 -0.95 -4.70 -13.16
C TYR A 140 -0.96 -5.97 -12.29
N THR A 141 -0.42 -7.07 -12.81
CA THR A 141 -0.31 -8.32 -12.06
C THR A 141 0.66 -8.19 -10.89
N ALA A 142 1.82 -7.57 -11.09
CA ALA A 142 2.75 -7.32 -10.00
C ALA A 142 2.09 -6.45 -8.92
N PHE A 143 1.36 -5.39 -9.31
CA PHE A 143 0.64 -4.54 -8.37
C PHE A 143 -0.41 -5.32 -7.57
N ALA A 144 -1.27 -6.09 -8.25
CA ALA A 144 -2.29 -6.92 -7.62
C ALA A 144 -1.73 -7.87 -6.57
N VAL A 145 -0.58 -8.48 -6.88
CA VAL A 145 0.07 -9.46 -6.03
C VAL A 145 0.76 -8.76 -4.86
N THR A 146 1.64 -7.79 -5.11
CA THR A 146 2.53 -7.24 -4.08
C THR A 146 1.99 -6.02 -3.36
N TRP A 147 0.86 -5.44 -3.79
CA TRP A 147 0.21 -4.32 -3.09
C TRP A 147 -1.20 -4.67 -2.62
N GLY A 148 -1.70 -5.86 -2.95
CA GLY A 148 -3.01 -6.35 -2.55
C GLY A 148 -2.94 -7.71 -1.87
N ALA A 149 -2.74 -8.77 -2.66
CA ALA A 149 -2.88 -10.16 -2.18
C ALA A 149 -1.87 -10.54 -1.08
N ILE A 150 -0.57 -10.29 -1.32
CA ILE A 150 0.49 -10.67 -0.39
C ILE A 150 0.43 -9.87 0.91
N PRO A 151 0.31 -8.53 0.92
CA PRO A 151 0.16 -7.77 2.15
C PRO A 151 -1.05 -8.21 2.98
N PHE A 152 -2.19 -8.49 2.33
CA PHE A 152 -3.39 -8.99 2.99
C PHE A 152 -3.15 -10.37 3.63
N LEU A 153 -2.59 -11.30 2.87
CA LEU A 153 -2.31 -12.67 3.33
C LEU A 153 -1.29 -12.68 4.48
N ALA A 154 -0.21 -11.91 4.35
CA ALA A 154 0.83 -11.74 5.35
C ALA A 154 0.23 -11.24 6.68
N SER A 155 -0.60 -10.21 6.58
CA SER A 155 -1.24 -9.57 7.74
C SER A 155 -2.16 -10.53 8.48
N TYR A 156 -2.97 -11.33 7.77
CA TYR A 156 -3.74 -12.40 8.41
C TYR A 156 -2.84 -13.46 9.04
N PHE A 157 -1.84 -13.95 8.30
CA PHE A 157 -0.97 -15.04 8.70
C PHE A 157 -0.26 -14.76 10.02
N ILE A 158 0.25 -13.53 10.24
CA ILE A 158 1.02 -13.23 11.45
C ILE A 158 0.16 -13.23 12.72
N GLN A 159 -1.14 -12.96 12.60
CA GLN A 159 -2.10 -13.07 13.71
C GLN A 159 -2.64 -14.50 13.88
N ALA A 160 -2.85 -15.22 12.78
CA ALA A 160 -3.50 -16.54 12.78
C ALA A 160 -2.53 -17.72 12.94
N GLY A 161 -1.25 -17.54 12.58
CA GLY A 161 -0.22 -18.59 12.53
C GLY A 161 -0.40 -19.62 11.41
N THR A 162 -1.53 -19.61 10.70
CA THR A 162 -1.89 -20.58 9.66
C THR A 162 -2.66 -19.90 8.53
N LEU A 163 -2.80 -20.58 7.37
CA LEU A 163 -3.59 -20.11 6.24
C LEU A 163 -4.68 -21.14 5.90
N SER A 164 -5.91 -20.68 5.78
CA SER A 164 -7.02 -21.48 5.25
C SER A 164 -7.25 -21.20 3.78
N LEU A 165 -7.91 -22.13 3.08
CA LEU A 165 -8.27 -21.96 1.67
C LEU A 165 -9.17 -20.74 1.46
N VAL A 166 -10.06 -20.45 2.41
CA VAL A 166 -10.92 -19.26 2.38
C VAL A 166 -10.08 -17.99 2.39
N PHE A 167 -9.08 -17.89 3.28
CA PHE A 167 -8.21 -16.71 3.32
C PHE A 167 -7.32 -16.57 2.09
N LEU A 168 -6.88 -17.68 1.50
CA LEU A 168 -6.18 -17.64 0.23
C LEU A 168 -7.09 -17.06 -0.86
N ALA A 169 -8.34 -17.52 -0.97
CA ALA A 169 -9.31 -16.98 -1.92
C ALA A 169 -9.63 -15.49 -1.66
N THR A 170 -9.79 -15.08 -0.39
CA THR A 170 -9.98 -13.68 -0.01
C THR A 170 -8.77 -12.82 -0.39
N SER A 171 -7.55 -13.32 -0.22
CA SER A 171 -6.35 -12.59 -0.63
C SER A 171 -6.30 -12.35 -2.15
N ILE A 172 -6.72 -13.35 -2.95
CA ILE A 172 -6.84 -13.21 -4.41
C ILE A 172 -7.89 -12.15 -4.76
N PHE A 173 -9.05 -12.18 -4.10
CA PHE A 173 -10.08 -11.15 -4.27
C PHE A 173 -9.56 -9.75 -3.95
N VAL A 174 -8.82 -9.58 -2.85
CA VAL A 174 -8.21 -8.29 -2.50
C VAL A 174 -7.17 -7.86 -3.53
N GLY A 175 -6.36 -8.79 -4.05
CA GLY A 175 -5.44 -8.53 -5.15
C GLY A 175 -6.15 -8.00 -6.40
N LEU A 176 -7.24 -8.67 -6.84
CA LEU A 176 -8.05 -8.22 -7.97
C LEU A 176 -8.73 -6.86 -7.71
N SER A 177 -9.24 -6.66 -6.50
CA SER A 177 -9.83 -5.39 -6.07
C SER A 177 -8.81 -4.24 -6.13
N THR A 178 -7.58 -4.53 -5.72
CA THR A 178 -6.47 -3.57 -5.74
C THR A 178 -5.97 -3.30 -7.16
N LEU A 179 -5.98 -4.32 -8.04
CA LEU A 179 -5.73 -4.15 -9.48
C LEU A 179 -6.76 -3.20 -10.10
N MET A 180 -8.05 -3.43 -9.84
CA MET A 180 -9.13 -2.58 -10.33
C MET A 180 -8.94 -1.13 -9.85
N MET A 181 -8.63 -0.94 -8.57
CA MET A 181 -8.34 0.38 -8.01
C MET A 181 -7.17 1.06 -8.72
N HIS A 182 -6.08 0.33 -8.97
CA HIS A 182 -4.93 0.87 -9.70
C HIS A 182 -5.27 1.28 -11.13
N HIS A 183 -6.06 0.45 -11.81
CA HIS A 183 -6.54 0.76 -13.16
C HIS A 183 -7.40 2.03 -13.17
N LEU A 184 -8.31 2.18 -12.20
CA LEU A 184 -9.09 3.41 -12.04
C LEU A 184 -8.18 4.64 -11.83
N ALA A 185 -7.12 4.52 -11.02
CA ALA A 185 -6.15 5.59 -10.78
C ALA A 185 -5.31 5.96 -12.03
N ILE A 186 -5.17 5.05 -13.00
CA ILE A 186 -4.60 5.35 -14.32
C ILE A 186 -5.65 6.00 -15.22
N MET A 187 -6.91 5.53 -15.19
CA MET A 187 -7.98 6.14 -15.97
C MET A 187 -8.27 7.59 -15.56
N THR A 188 -8.04 7.99 -14.30
CA THR A 188 -8.25 9.38 -13.86
C THR A 188 -7.34 10.40 -14.59
N ARG A 189 -6.27 9.95 -15.26
CA ARG A 189 -5.35 10.80 -16.02
C ARG A 189 -5.39 10.58 -17.53
N GLU A 190 -5.72 9.37 -17.98
CA GLU A 190 -5.55 8.93 -19.37
C GLU A 190 -6.88 8.74 -20.12
N SER A 191 -8.01 8.64 -19.42
CA SER A 191 -9.32 8.40 -20.04
C SER A 191 -10.08 9.69 -20.31
N SER A 192 -10.85 9.73 -21.40
CA SER A 192 -11.87 10.76 -21.61
C SER A 192 -12.98 10.71 -20.54
N ASP A 193 -13.16 9.56 -19.88
CA ASP A 193 -14.15 9.35 -18.82
C ASP A 193 -13.52 9.42 -17.40
N TRP A 194 -12.48 10.25 -17.24
CA TRP A 194 -11.72 10.36 -15.99
C TRP A 194 -12.57 10.75 -14.78
N GLN A 195 -13.69 11.46 -14.98
CA GLN A 195 -14.59 11.87 -13.91
C GLN A 195 -15.30 10.67 -13.26
N ASN A 196 -15.82 9.74 -14.08
CA ASN A 196 -16.41 8.50 -13.59
C ASN A 196 -15.34 7.61 -12.95
N ALA A 197 -14.14 7.53 -13.54
CA ALA A 197 -13.03 6.83 -12.92
C ALA A 197 -12.68 7.39 -11.53
N MET A 198 -12.68 8.73 -11.39
CA MET A 198 -12.41 9.40 -10.12
C MET A 198 -13.51 9.13 -9.08
N TYR A 199 -14.77 9.14 -9.49
CA TYR A 199 -15.91 8.81 -8.64
C TYR A 199 -15.79 7.37 -8.12
N LEU A 200 -15.56 6.40 -9.00
CA LEU A 200 -15.41 4.98 -8.66
C LEU A 200 -14.18 4.74 -7.76
N LEU A 201 -13.05 5.38 -8.06
CA LEU A 201 -11.85 5.31 -7.23
C LEU A 201 -12.12 5.84 -5.82
N THR A 202 -12.84 6.96 -5.72
CA THR A 202 -13.18 7.58 -4.45
C THR A 202 -14.13 6.70 -3.63
N LEU A 203 -15.16 6.14 -4.27
CA LEU A 203 -16.06 5.19 -3.65
C LEU A 203 -15.31 3.96 -3.13
N TYR A 204 -14.42 3.39 -3.95
CA TYR A 204 -13.58 2.26 -3.57
C TYR A 204 -12.73 2.57 -2.34
N ARG A 205 -12.02 3.72 -2.34
CA ARG A 205 -11.17 4.15 -1.22
C ARG A 205 -11.97 4.20 0.09
N TYR A 206 -13.10 4.89 0.09
CA TYR A 206 -13.93 5.02 1.29
C TYR A 206 -14.54 3.69 1.75
N ALA A 207 -14.91 2.81 0.82
CA ALA A 207 -15.38 1.46 1.16
C ALA A 207 -14.29 0.67 1.90
N VAL A 208 -13.04 0.70 1.42
CA VAL A 208 -11.92 0.01 2.09
C VAL A 208 -11.60 0.63 3.44
N TYR A 209 -11.61 1.95 3.56
CA TYR A 209 -11.40 2.63 4.85
C TYR A 209 -12.46 2.21 5.87
N LEU A 210 -13.73 2.18 5.43
CA LEU A 210 -14.86 1.82 6.29
C LEU A 210 -14.76 0.35 6.73
N ILE A 211 -14.44 -0.57 5.81
CA ILE A 211 -14.24 -1.98 6.14
C ILE A 211 -13.12 -2.15 7.17
N GLY A 212 -11.96 -1.52 6.94
CA GLY A 212 -10.83 -1.58 7.88
C GLY A 212 -11.21 -1.02 9.26
N LEU A 213 -11.83 0.17 9.30
CA LEU A 213 -12.23 0.83 10.55
C LEU A 213 -13.28 0.03 11.32
N LEU A 214 -14.37 -0.38 10.67
CA LEU A 214 -15.45 -1.11 11.34
C LEU A 214 -14.98 -2.47 11.85
N SER A 215 -14.09 -3.15 11.10
CA SER A 215 -13.53 -4.43 11.53
C SER A 215 -12.62 -4.27 12.74
N LEU A 216 -11.80 -3.22 12.77
CA LEU A 216 -10.97 -2.90 13.93
C LEU A 216 -11.82 -2.57 15.15
N VAL A 217 -12.79 -1.66 15.02
CA VAL A 217 -13.69 -1.29 16.12
C VAL A 217 -14.45 -2.51 16.64
N GLY A 218 -15.01 -3.32 15.73
CA GLY A 218 -15.71 -4.55 16.09
C GLY A 218 -14.80 -5.54 16.82
N ARG A 219 -13.54 -5.65 16.41
CA ARG A 219 -12.57 -6.53 17.08
C ARG A 219 -12.21 -6.02 18.47
N LEU A 220 -11.91 -4.72 18.61
CA LEU A 220 -11.56 -4.10 19.88
C LEU A 220 -12.71 -4.10 20.90
N ALA A 221 -13.96 -4.07 20.44
CA ALA A 221 -15.13 -4.11 21.31
C ALA A 221 -15.37 -5.47 21.98
N VAL A 222 -14.69 -6.53 21.53
CA VAL A 222 -14.83 -7.92 22.01
C VAL A 222 -13.51 -8.46 22.60
N LEU A 223 -12.48 -7.62 22.70
CA LEU A 223 -11.26 -7.92 23.48
C LEU A 223 -11.50 -7.68 24.97
#